data_AF-A0A8B7E7J5-F1
#
_entry.id   AF-A0A8B7E7J5-F1
#
_cell.length_a   1.000
_cell.length_b   1.000
_cell.length_c   1.000
_cell.angle_alpha   90.00
_cell.angle_beta   90.00
_cell.angle_gamma   90.00
#
_symmetry.space_group_name_H-M   'P 1'
#
loop_
_entity.id
_entity.type
_entity.pdbx_description
1 polymer ?
#
loop_
_entity_poly.entity_id
_entity_poly.type
_entity_poly.pdbx_seq_one_letter_code
_entity_poly.pdbx_strand_id
1 'polypeptide(L)'
;MSMIKGLSGIMFCLEGIFSNAIRCFIHAEMQDFVQNTMREPLRKAAKSSKKTLMKTVMMAIRETVIDLSKSAVEDPAVRGEKDPKNGFRIDIPFRSVGPSSTQLYMLRT
;
A
#
# COMPACT_ATOMS: atom_id res chain seq x y z
N MET A 1 14.00 6.13 37.30
CA MET A 1 13.42 7.25 36.52
C MET A 1 14.41 7.95 35.58
N SER A 2 15.71 8.07 35.92
CA SER A 2 16.68 8.84 35.12
C SER A 2 16.86 8.32 33.67
N MET A 3 16.97 7.01 33.47
CA MET A 3 17.17 6.40 32.15
C MET A 3 16.00 6.61 31.18
N ILE A 4 14.75 6.53 31.68
CA ILE A 4 13.55 6.72 30.85
C ILE A 4 13.47 8.17 30.35
N LYS A 5 13.76 9.15 31.23
CA LYS A 5 13.79 10.56 30.85
C LYS A 5 14.93 10.87 29.87
N GLY A 6 16.10 10.28 30.08
CA GLY A 6 17.23 10.40 29.16
C GLY A 6 16.88 9.91 27.75
N LEU A 7 16.32 8.70 27.65
CA LEU A 7 15.86 8.15 26.36
C LEU A 7 14.74 9.00 25.74
N SER A 8 13.75 9.42 26.54
CA SER A 8 12.66 10.29 26.06
C SER A 8 13.18 11.60 25.47
N GLY A 9 14.21 12.19 26.07
CA GLY A 9 14.87 13.38 25.54
C GLY A 9 15.51 13.13 24.18
N ILE A 10 16.22 12.00 24.03
CA ILE A 10 16.82 11.61 22.74
C ILE A 10 15.73 11.35 21.69
N MET A 11 14.64 10.68 22.06
CA MET A 11 13.50 10.43 21.17
C MET A 11 12.85 11.72 20.68
N PHE A 12 12.69 12.71 21.56
CA PHE A 12 12.18 14.02 21.18
C PHE A 12 13.12 14.73 20.19
N CYS A 13 14.43 14.70 20.41
CA CYS A 13 15.40 15.27 19.47
C CYS A 13 15.37 14.60 18.08
N LEU A 14 15.04 13.31 18.01
CA LEU A 14 14.97 12.54 16.77
C LEU A 14 13.58 12.53 16.11
N GLU A 15 12.58 13.20 16.71
CA GLU A 15 11.18 13.17 16.28
C GLU A 15 11.02 13.53 14.80
N GLY A 16 11.72 14.57 14.31
CA GLY A 16 11.63 14.99 12.91
C GLY A 16 12.13 13.95 11.92
N ILE A 17 13.25 13.28 12.26
CA ILE A 17 13.84 12.22 11.44
C ILE A 17 12.91 11.00 11.42
N PHE A 18 12.43 10.58 12.59
CA PHE A 18 11.50 9.46 12.70
C PHE A 18 10.17 9.74 12.02
N SER A 19 9.59 10.92 12.21
CA SER A 19 8.33 11.28 11.57
C SER A 19 8.41 11.19 10.05
N ASN A 20 9.51 11.67 9.46
CA ASN A 20 9.75 11.54 8.03
C ASN A 20 9.95 10.08 7.61
N ALA A 21 10.83 9.34 8.29
CA ALA A 21 11.13 7.95 7.97
C ALA A 21 9.88 7.04 8.09
N ILE A 22 9.09 7.21 9.15
CA ILE A 22 7.84 6.48 9.39
C ILE A 22 6.83 6.75 8.27
N ARG A 23 6.64 8.01 7.87
CA ARG A 23 5.73 8.36 6.77
C ARG A 23 6.15 7.73 5.45
N CYS A 24 7.44 7.82 5.10
CA CYS A 24 7.98 7.19 3.90
C CYS A 24 7.79 5.68 3.92
N PHE A 25 8.10 5.04 5.04
CA PHE A 25 8.02 3.59 5.20
C PHE A 25 6.57 3.10 5.10
N ILE A 26 5.65 3.71 5.85
CA ILE A 26 4.23 3.31 5.83
C ILE A 26 3.63 3.51 4.44
N HIS A 27 3.96 4.59 3.74
CA HIS A 27 3.51 4.78 2.35
C HIS A 27 4.03 3.67 1.45
N ALA A 28 5.34 3.42 1.44
CA ALA A 28 5.96 2.42 0.59
C ALA A 28 5.37 1.02 0.85
N GLU A 29 5.25 0.62 2.12
CA GLU A 29 4.71 -0.68 2.51
C GLU A 29 3.23 -0.83 2.12
N MET A 30 2.43 0.21 2.35
CA MET A 30 1.01 0.20 1.97
C MET A 30 0.85 0.10 0.44
N GLN A 31 1.63 0.86 -0.32
CA GLN A 31 1.59 0.80 -1.77
C GLN A 31 2.08 -0.55 -2.29
N ASP A 32 3.13 -1.13 -1.72
CA ASP A 32 3.60 -2.45 -2.12
C ASP A 32 2.55 -3.53 -1.86
N PHE A 33 1.88 -3.48 -0.71
CA PHE A 33 0.81 -4.41 -0.41
C PHE A 33 -0.34 -4.31 -1.42
N VAL A 34 -0.86 -3.11 -1.65
CA VAL A 34 -2.05 -2.87 -2.48
C VAL A 34 -1.76 -3.01 -3.98
N GLN A 35 -0.56 -2.63 -4.40
CA GLN A 35 -0.18 -2.65 -5.81
C GLN A 35 0.49 -3.95 -6.23
N ASN A 36 1.29 -4.62 -5.39
CA ASN A 36 1.99 -5.86 -5.73
C ASN A 36 1.37 -7.10 -5.06
N THR A 37 1.30 -7.12 -3.73
CA THR A 37 0.89 -8.32 -2.97
C THR A 37 -0.56 -8.72 -3.26
N MET A 38 -1.47 -7.75 -3.36
CA MET A 38 -2.89 -7.99 -3.67
C MET A 38 -3.16 -8.41 -5.12
N ARG A 39 -2.21 -8.32 -6.05
CA ARG A 39 -2.45 -8.63 -7.47
C ARG A 39 -2.86 -10.08 -7.69
N GLU A 40 -2.17 -11.03 -7.06
CA GLU A 40 -2.45 -12.44 -7.28
C GLU A 40 -3.80 -12.88 -6.70
N PRO A 41 -4.17 -12.51 -5.45
CA PRO A 41 -5.53 -12.76 -4.95
C PRO A 41 -6.60 -12.06 -5.80
N LEU A 42 -6.35 -10.84 -6.29
CA LEU A 42 -7.28 -10.11 -7.16
C LEU A 42 -7.46 -10.81 -8.50
N ARG A 43 -6.36 -11.29 -9.11
CA ARG A 43 -6.39 -12.07 -10.37
C ARG A 43 -7.24 -13.32 -10.23
N LYS A 44 -7.10 -14.05 -9.11
CA LYS A 44 -7.91 -15.24 -8.80
C LYS A 44 -9.39 -14.88 -8.60
N ALA A 45 -9.69 -13.75 -7.95
CA ALA A 45 -11.05 -13.27 -7.79
C ALA A 45 -11.67 -12.83 -9.12
N ALA A 46 -10.91 -12.11 -9.96
CA ALA A 46 -11.36 -11.61 -11.25
C ALA A 46 -11.70 -12.72 -12.27
N LYS A 47 -10.98 -13.86 -12.24
CA LYS A 47 -11.31 -15.03 -13.06
C LYS A 47 -12.57 -15.77 -12.64
N SER A 48 -13.01 -15.61 -11.39
CA SER A 48 -14.08 -16.43 -10.82
C SER A 48 -15.38 -15.65 -10.70
N SER A 49 -16.41 -16.06 -11.44
CA SER A 49 -17.75 -15.48 -11.35
C SER A 49 -18.41 -15.65 -9.97
N LYS A 50 -17.92 -16.57 -9.13
CA LYS A 50 -18.41 -16.81 -7.76
C LYS A 50 -17.76 -15.90 -6.71
N LYS A 51 -16.66 -15.22 -7.05
CA LYS A 51 -15.88 -14.37 -6.12
C LYS A 51 -16.11 -12.87 -6.33
N THR A 52 -17.28 -12.50 -6.84
CA THR A 52 -17.63 -11.11 -7.15
C THR A 52 -17.49 -10.20 -5.93
N LEU A 53 -17.99 -10.61 -4.76
CA LEU A 53 -17.85 -9.83 -3.53
C LEU A 53 -16.38 -9.59 -3.17
N MET A 54 -15.54 -10.63 -3.22
CA MET A 54 -14.10 -10.50 -2.96
C MET A 54 -13.44 -9.55 -3.96
N LYS A 55 -13.76 -9.65 -5.25
CA LYS A 55 -13.28 -8.72 -6.28
C LYS A 55 -13.68 -7.29 -5.94
N THR A 56 -14.95 -7.06 -5.60
CA THR A 56 -15.48 -5.73 -5.26
C THR A 56 -14.77 -5.13 -4.06
N VAL A 57 -14.60 -5.89 -2.97
CA VAL A 57 -13.90 -5.42 -1.77
C VAL A 57 -12.45 -5.09 -2.08
N MET A 58 -11.74 -5.96 -2.80
CA MET A 58 -10.34 -5.72 -3.16
C MET A 58 -10.16 -4.50 -4.08
N MET A 59 -11.10 -4.27 -5.00
CA MET A 59 -11.10 -3.07 -5.85
C MET A 59 -11.38 -1.81 -5.05
N ALA A 60 -12.34 -1.84 -4.12
CA ALA A 60 -12.64 -0.72 -3.24
C ALA A 60 -11.43 -0.34 -2.36
N ILE A 61 -10.70 -1.34 -1.84
CA ILE A 61 -9.44 -1.12 -1.13
C ILE A 61 -8.43 -0.40 -2.03
N ARG A 62 -8.19 -0.90 -3.26
CA ARG A 62 -7.26 -0.25 -4.20
C ARG A 62 -7.68 1.19 -4.47
N GLU A 63 -8.93 1.42 -4.86
CA GLU A 63 -9.44 2.75 -5.19
C GLU A 63 -9.31 3.76 -4.03
N THR A 64 -9.39 3.29 -2.78
CA THR A 64 -9.31 4.16 -1.60
C THR A 64 -7.89 4.66 -1.31
N VAL A 65 -6.85 3.84 -1.59
CA VAL A 65 -5.49 4.12 -1.10
C VAL A 65 -4.39 4.12 -2.16
N ILE A 66 -4.68 3.71 -3.40
CA ILE A 66 -3.66 3.58 -4.44
C ILE A 66 -3.08 4.94 -4.84
N ASP A 67 -1.76 5.06 -4.84
CA ASP A 67 -1.01 6.19 -5.40
C ASP A 67 -0.25 5.69 -6.63
N LEU A 68 -0.82 5.94 -7.80
CA LEU A 68 -0.25 5.49 -9.08
C LEU A 68 0.88 6.43 -9.52
N SER A 69 1.93 5.84 -10.07
CA SER A 69 2.94 6.60 -10.79
C SER A 69 2.37 7.18 -12.10
N LYS A 70 2.97 8.26 -12.60
CA LYS A 70 2.56 8.88 -13.87
C LYS A 70 2.73 7.96 -15.08
N SER A 71 3.58 6.94 -14.95
CA SER A 71 3.84 5.91 -15.95
C SER A 71 2.99 4.66 -15.77
N ALA A 72 1.96 4.70 -14.89
CA ALA A 72 1.13 3.53 -14.61
C ALA A 72 0.45 2.99 -15.87
N VAL A 73 0.54 1.67 -16.04
CA VAL A 73 -0.12 0.91 -17.11
C VAL A 73 -1.28 0.13 -16.50
N GLU A 74 -2.32 -0.14 -17.30
CA GLU A 74 -3.42 -0.97 -16.85
C GLU A 74 -2.93 -2.35 -16.37
N ASP A 75 -3.35 -2.73 -15.17
CA ASP A 75 -2.96 -3.97 -14.51
C ASP A 75 -3.77 -5.17 -15.04
N PRO A 76 -3.14 -6.17 -15.71
CA PRO A 76 -3.82 -7.36 -16.21
C PRO A 76 -4.54 -8.17 -15.11
N ALA A 77 -4.07 -8.08 -13.86
CA ALA A 77 -4.66 -8.78 -12.73
C ALA A 77 -6.13 -8.37 -12.48
N VAL A 78 -6.51 -7.13 -12.79
CA VAL A 78 -7.88 -6.62 -12.63
C VAL A 78 -8.87 -7.35 -13.57
N ARG A 79 -8.37 -7.75 -14.75
CA ARG A 79 -9.11 -8.53 -15.75
C ARG A 79 -8.97 -10.04 -15.54
N GLY A 80 -8.18 -10.47 -14.54
CA GLY A 80 -7.85 -11.87 -14.32
C GLY A 80 -6.85 -12.41 -15.34
N GLU A 81 -6.14 -11.58 -16.07
CA GLU A 81 -5.16 -12.02 -17.06
C GLU A 81 -3.80 -12.34 -16.40
N LYS A 82 -2.99 -13.17 -17.06
CA LYS A 82 -1.61 -13.44 -16.63
C LYS A 82 -0.72 -12.26 -16.98
N ASP A 83 0.39 -12.12 -16.26
CA ASP A 83 1.40 -11.12 -16.60
C ASP A 83 2.05 -11.44 -17.97
N PRO A 84 2.51 -10.41 -18.71
CA PRO A 84 3.27 -10.61 -19.94
C PRO A 84 4.49 -11.50 -19.72
N LYS A 85 5.01 -12.12 -20.79
CA LYS A 85 6.20 -12.99 -20.72
C LYS A 85 7.42 -12.28 -20.10
N ASN A 86 7.53 -10.97 -20.28
CA ASN A 86 8.62 -10.16 -19.75
C ASN A 86 8.32 -9.64 -18.32
N GLY A 87 7.24 -10.09 -17.69
CA GLY A 87 6.77 -9.63 -16.40
C GLY A 87 5.86 -8.39 -16.48
N PHE A 88 5.28 -8.03 -15.34
CA PHE A 88 4.55 -6.78 -15.14
C PHE A 88 5.17 -6.06 -13.94
N ARG A 89 5.81 -4.93 -14.18
CA ARG A 89 6.47 -4.12 -13.15
C ARG A 89 5.62 -2.90 -12.84
N ILE A 90 5.43 -2.64 -11.56
CA ILE A 90 4.78 -1.44 -11.06
C ILE A 90 5.83 -0.58 -10.40
N ASP A 91 5.96 0.66 -10.87
CA ASP A 91 6.80 1.65 -10.23
C ASP A 91 5.98 2.38 -9.16
N ILE A 92 6.33 2.15 -7.90
CA ILE A 92 5.69 2.78 -6.74
C ILE A 92 6.36 4.15 -6.52
N PRO A 93 5.60 5.26 -6.51
CA PRO A 93 6.16 6.57 -6.26
C PRO A 93 6.64 6.69 -4.81
N PHE A 94 7.83 7.25 -4.62
CA PHE A 94 8.31 7.59 -3.28
C PHE A 94 7.59 8.84 -2.75
N ARG A 95 7.00 8.75 -1.56
CA ARG A 95 6.36 9.88 -0.86
C ARG A 95 6.75 9.92 0.61
N SER A 96 6.90 11.11 1.17
CA SER A 96 7.00 11.32 2.63
C SER A 96 5.66 11.72 3.24
N VAL A 97 4.63 10.90 3.00
CA VAL A 97 3.28 11.15 3.52
C VAL A 97 2.64 9.84 3.94
N GLY A 98 2.12 9.78 5.16
CA GLY A 98 1.34 8.62 5.61
C GLY A 98 -0.09 8.63 5.04
N PRO A 99 -0.80 7.51 5.08
CA PRO A 99 -2.22 7.48 4.76
C PRO A 99 -3.03 8.30 5.76
N SER A 100 -4.21 8.78 5.35
CA SER A 100 -5.16 9.36 6.28
C SER A 100 -5.69 8.31 7.25
N SER A 101 -6.22 8.76 8.40
CA SER A 101 -6.86 7.87 9.37
C SER A 101 -8.00 7.06 8.76
N THR A 102 -8.81 7.68 7.90
CA THR A 102 -9.89 7.00 7.16
C THR A 102 -9.35 5.96 6.19
N GLN A 103 -8.31 6.29 5.40
CA GLN A 103 -7.68 5.32 4.49
C GLN A 103 -7.16 4.10 5.25
N LEU A 104 -6.46 4.33 6.36
CA LEU A 104 -5.92 3.26 7.19
C LEU A 104 -7.01 2.41 7.85
N TYR A 105 -8.10 3.03 8.29
CA TYR A 105 -9.25 2.35 8.87
C TYR A 105 -9.95 1.45 7.84
N MET A 106 -10.24 1.98 6.65
CA MET A 106 -10.89 1.26 5.57
C MET A 106 -10.05 0.11 5.01
N LEU A 107 -8.71 0.26 5.01
CA LEU A 107 -7.81 -0.82 4.57
C LEU A 107 -7.77 -2.00 5.57
N ARG A 108 -7.97 -1.75 6.87
CA ARG A 108 -7.80 -2.73 7.94
C ARG A 108 -9.07 -3.49 8.33
N THR A 109 -10.24 -3.02 7.92
CA THR A 109 -11.56 -3.54 8.34
C THR A 109 -12.18 -4.38 7.24
#